data_AF-A0A6M0CR72-F1
#
_entry.id   AF-A0A6M0CR72-F1
#
_cell.length_a   1.000
_cell.length_b   1.000
_cell.length_c   1.000
_cell.angle_alpha   90.00
_cell.angle_beta   90.00
_cell.angle_gamma   90.00
#
_symmetry.space_group_name_H-M   'P 1'
#
loop_
_entity.id
_entity.type
_entity.pdbx_description
1 polymer ?
#
loop_
_entity_poly.entity_id
_entity_poly.type
_entity_poly.pdbx_seq_one_letter_code
_entity_poly.pdbx_strand_id
1 'polypeptide(L)'
;MKLVIPFFIAALVFTSCDNKASKTVKLAETDISTEETLESSSTLAHYICSKGCGSKGGDAPGSCKVCGSELTHNQAFHNKDADNTAPKIESPSSVPLPSISNESPKNAKGIFHYTCPNGHDKGGAGAAGACSVCGVALTHNQAFHN
;
A
#
# COMPACT_ATOMS: atom_id res chain seq x y z
N MET A 1 -31.52 49.36 -3.35
CA MET A 1 -30.52 50.02 -4.24
C MET A 1 -29.62 48.95 -4.85
N LYS A 2 -28.94 49.22 -5.97
CA LYS A 2 -27.70 48.48 -6.31
C LYS A 2 -26.54 49.10 -5.52
N LEU A 3 -25.64 48.27 -5.00
CA LEU A 3 -24.28 48.70 -4.64
C LEU A 3 -23.31 47.77 -5.38
N VAL A 4 -22.34 48.39 -6.04
CA VAL A 4 -21.27 47.80 -6.87
C VAL A 4 -20.00 48.61 -6.54
N ILE A 5 -18.85 48.35 -7.20
CA ILE A 5 -17.57 49.11 -7.13
C ILE A 5 -16.66 48.65 -5.96
N PRO A 6 -15.37 48.34 -6.18
CA PRO A 6 -14.71 47.88 -7.42
C PRO A 6 -13.62 46.78 -7.19
N PHE A 7 -12.83 46.58 -8.25
CA PHE A 7 -11.47 46.00 -8.29
C PHE A 7 -10.60 46.26 -7.05
N PHE A 8 -9.75 45.28 -6.72
CA PHE A 8 -8.30 45.51 -6.71
C PHE A 8 -7.57 44.28 -7.28
N ILE A 9 -6.66 44.51 -8.24
CA ILE A 9 -5.80 43.47 -8.83
C ILE A 9 -4.45 43.50 -8.09
N ALA A 10 -3.98 42.33 -7.66
CA ALA A 10 -2.66 42.16 -7.04
C ALA A 10 -1.98 40.88 -7.57
N ALA A 11 -1.57 40.91 -8.85
CA ALA A 11 -0.78 39.84 -9.45
C ALA A 11 0.68 39.92 -8.97
N LEU A 12 1.02 39.17 -7.92
CA LEU A 12 2.40 39.05 -7.43
C LEU A 12 3.20 38.06 -8.28
N VAL A 13 3.76 38.57 -9.38
CA VAL A 13 4.69 37.85 -10.24
C VAL A 13 6.09 37.90 -9.63
N PHE A 14 6.56 36.79 -9.05
CA PHE A 14 7.94 36.62 -8.60
C PHE A 14 8.76 35.93 -9.69
N THR A 15 9.50 36.70 -10.48
CA THR A 15 10.37 36.19 -11.55
C THR A 15 11.83 36.53 -11.27
N SER A 16 12.63 35.46 -11.08
CA SER A 16 14.09 35.35 -11.28
C SER A 16 15.05 36.35 -10.61
N CYS A 17 16.08 35.81 -9.95
CA CYS A 17 17.42 36.39 -9.95
C CYS A 17 18.43 35.29 -10.30
N ASP A 18 19.32 35.59 -11.24
CA ASP A 18 20.35 34.68 -11.76
C ASP A 18 21.57 34.63 -10.84
N ASN A 19 22.41 33.58 -10.93
CA ASN A 19 23.65 33.48 -10.16
C ASN A 19 24.76 32.73 -10.93
N LYS A 20 25.57 33.50 -11.63
CA LYS A 20 26.87 33.15 -12.22
C LYS A 20 27.87 34.29 -11.90
N ALA A 21 29.17 34.09 -11.78
CA ALA A 21 30.04 32.92 -11.51
C ALA A 21 31.45 33.49 -11.15
N SER A 22 32.53 32.76 -10.87
CA SER A 22 32.84 31.32 -10.88
C SER A 22 34.07 31.08 -9.99
N LYS A 23 34.42 29.82 -9.69
CA LYS A 23 35.84 29.48 -9.45
C LYS A 23 36.21 28.07 -9.97
N THR A 24 37.16 28.04 -10.89
CA THR A 24 37.80 26.88 -11.54
C THR A 24 39.14 26.56 -10.82
N VAL A 25 39.96 25.52 -11.10
CA VAL A 25 40.08 24.47 -12.16
C VAL A 25 40.88 23.28 -11.53
N LYS A 26 40.96 22.01 -12.00
CA LYS A 26 40.37 21.27 -13.14
C LYS A 26 39.39 20.19 -12.64
N LEU A 27 39.59 18.86 -12.51
CA LEU A 27 40.67 17.90 -12.88
C LEU A 27 40.10 16.78 -13.80
N ALA A 28 40.24 15.51 -13.44
CA ALA A 28 39.67 14.29 -14.07
C ALA A 28 39.51 13.23 -12.95
N GLU A 29 38.65 12.21 -13.03
CA GLU A 29 37.81 11.64 -14.11
C GLU A 29 36.31 11.62 -13.68
N THR A 30 35.31 11.88 -14.54
CA THR A 30 34.54 10.96 -15.43
C THR A 30 33.37 10.22 -14.74
N ASP A 31 32.17 10.27 -15.38
CA ASP A 31 30.86 9.66 -15.06
C ASP A 31 30.21 9.97 -13.68
N ILE A 32 29.15 10.79 -13.60
CA ILE A 32 27.70 10.51 -13.87
C ILE A 32 27.06 9.54 -12.85
N SER A 33 25.88 9.95 -12.35
CA SER A 33 25.07 9.32 -11.29
C SER A 33 25.67 9.49 -9.90
N THR A 34 25.08 10.30 -9.00
CA THR A 34 23.78 10.05 -8.36
C THR A 34 23.74 8.66 -7.75
N GLU A 35 24.20 8.55 -6.51
CA GLU A 35 24.04 7.34 -5.70
C GLU A 35 22.57 7.21 -5.26
N GLU A 36 21.74 6.64 -6.14
CA GLU A 36 20.49 6.01 -5.73
C GLU A 36 20.87 4.91 -4.73
N THR A 37 20.65 5.16 -3.44
CA THR A 37 21.02 4.22 -2.38
C THR A 37 20.24 2.93 -2.60
N LEU A 38 20.92 1.92 -3.13
CA LEU A 38 20.31 0.75 -3.72
C LEU A 38 19.90 -0.25 -2.63
N GLU A 39 18.91 0.15 -1.84
CA GLU A 39 18.10 -0.68 -0.95
C GLU A 39 17.33 -1.70 -1.80
N SER A 40 18.05 -2.69 -2.29
CA SER A 40 17.52 -3.97 -2.77
C SER A 40 17.03 -4.79 -1.57
N SER A 41 16.14 -4.20 -0.77
CA SER A 41 15.44 -4.90 0.29
C SER A 41 14.61 -5.99 -0.37
N SER A 42 15.06 -7.25 -0.25
CA SER A 42 14.35 -8.44 -0.71
C SER A 42 13.08 -8.72 0.11
N THR A 43 12.74 -7.81 1.03
CA THR A 43 11.44 -7.68 1.68
C THR A 43 10.33 -7.50 0.64
N LEU A 44 9.72 -8.61 0.27
CA LEU A 44 8.52 -8.69 -0.56
C LEU A 44 7.51 -7.58 -0.18
N ALA A 45 7.14 -6.71 -1.13
CA ALA A 45 6.34 -5.51 -0.90
C ALA A 45 4.84 -5.77 -0.67
N HIS A 46 4.17 -4.92 0.11
CA HIS A 46 2.79 -5.13 0.59
C HIS A 46 1.71 -4.96 -0.49
N TYR A 47 1.94 -4.03 -1.41
CA TYR A 47 1.15 -3.81 -2.62
C TYR A 47 2.08 -3.91 -3.83
N ILE A 48 1.64 -4.57 -4.90
CA ILE A 48 2.44 -4.89 -6.09
C ILE A 48 1.76 -4.46 -7.39
N CYS A 49 2.55 -4.21 -8.43
CA CYS A 49 2.04 -3.83 -9.74
C CYS A 49 1.71 -5.06 -10.60
N SER A 50 0.42 -5.31 -10.83
CA SER A 50 -0.09 -6.40 -11.68
C SER A 50 0.29 -6.28 -13.17
N LYS A 51 0.84 -5.14 -13.61
CA LYS A 51 1.36 -4.91 -14.97
C LYS A 51 2.82 -5.38 -15.16
N GLY A 52 3.44 -6.01 -14.16
CA GLY A 52 4.77 -6.60 -14.30
C GLY A 52 5.93 -5.60 -14.31
N CYS A 53 5.75 -4.42 -13.71
CA CYS A 53 6.75 -3.34 -13.64
C CYS A 53 7.93 -3.64 -12.67
N GLY A 54 8.41 -4.89 -12.63
CA GLY A 54 9.37 -5.39 -11.65
C GLY A 54 8.86 -5.32 -10.21
N SER A 55 9.78 -5.36 -9.25
CA SER A 55 9.50 -5.29 -7.80
C SER A 55 9.00 -3.91 -7.32
N LYS A 56 8.54 -3.03 -8.21
CA LYS A 56 8.11 -1.65 -7.90
C LYS A 56 6.69 -1.64 -7.32
N GLY A 57 6.58 -2.16 -6.11
CA GLY A 57 5.42 -2.09 -5.22
C GLY A 57 5.47 -0.91 -4.25
N GLY A 58 4.83 -1.07 -3.09
CA GLY A 58 4.90 -0.16 -1.94
C GLY A 58 4.18 -0.72 -0.71
N ASP A 59 4.33 -0.08 0.45
CA ASP A 59 3.78 -0.58 1.72
C ASP A 59 2.32 -0.17 1.97
N ALA A 60 1.80 0.71 1.13
CA ALA A 60 0.47 1.32 1.20
C ALA A 60 -0.25 1.28 -0.17
N PRO A 61 -1.60 1.32 -0.20
CA PRO A 61 -2.36 1.33 -1.45
C PRO A 61 -2.15 2.63 -2.25
N GLY A 62 -2.26 2.54 -3.58
CA GLY A 62 -2.16 3.68 -4.48
C GLY A 62 -1.69 3.31 -5.89
N SER A 63 -1.29 4.30 -6.69
CA SER A 63 -0.81 4.09 -8.06
C SER A 63 0.66 3.70 -8.13
N CYS A 64 0.97 2.72 -8.99
CA CYS A 64 2.32 2.35 -9.39
C CYS A 64 3.04 3.55 -10.04
N LYS A 65 4.23 3.88 -9.54
CA LYS A 65 5.04 5.00 -10.03
C LYS A 65 5.57 4.82 -11.47
N VAL A 66 5.54 3.60 -12.00
CA VAL A 66 6.04 3.27 -13.35
C VAL A 66 4.96 3.39 -14.43
N CYS A 67 3.74 2.92 -14.16
CA CYS A 67 2.68 2.80 -15.18
C CYS A 67 1.32 3.41 -14.79
N GLY A 68 1.24 4.11 -13.65
CA GLY A 68 0.02 4.76 -13.15
C GLY A 68 -1.10 3.82 -12.66
N SER A 69 -1.05 2.53 -13.02
CA SER A 69 -2.04 1.53 -12.63
C SER A 69 -2.09 1.33 -11.11
N GLU A 70 -3.26 1.04 -10.57
CA GLU A 70 -3.47 0.76 -9.15
C GLU A 70 -2.67 -0.49 -8.70
N LEU A 71 -2.06 -0.40 -7.52
CA LEU A 71 -1.31 -1.50 -6.92
C LEU A 71 -2.25 -2.47 -6.19
N THR A 72 -2.14 -3.76 -6.52
CA THR A 72 -2.92 -4.83 -5.89
C THR A 72 -2.25 -5.32 -4.61
N HIS A 73 -3.03 -5.58 -3.56
CA HIS A 73 -2.54 -6.17 -2.30
C HIS A 73 -1.83 -7.52 -2.55
N ASN A 74 -0.65 -7.68 -1.97
CA ASN A 74 0.20 -8.85 -2.11
C ASN A 74 0.03 -9.80 -0.92
N GLN A 75 -0.82 -10.82 -1.06
CA GLN A 75 -1.14 -11.72 0.05
C GLN A 75 0.09 -12.44 0.64
N ALA A 76 1.13 -12.69 -0.16
CA ALA A 76 2.36 -13.31 0.32
C ALA A 76 3.19 -12.40 1.24
N PHE A 77 2.90 -11.09 1.32
CA PHE A 77 3.50 -10.18 2.31
C PHE A 77 3.29 -10.67 3.76
N HIS A 78 2.14 -11.27 4.04
CA HIS A 78 1.77 -11.79 5.36
C HIS A 78 2.22 -13.24 5.59
N ASN A 79 2.78 -13.91 4.58
CA ASN A 79 3.22 -15.30 4.66
C ASN A 79 4.74 -15.42 4.90
N LYS A 80 5.42 -14.31 5.25
CA LYS A 80 6.89 -14.26 5.40
C LYS A 80 7.45 -15.19 6.48
N ASP A 81 6.66 -15.49 7.50
CA ASP A 81 7.03 -16.40 8.59
C ASP A 81 6.68 -17.89 8.29
N ALA A 82 6.12 -18.18 7.12
CA ALA A 82 5.62 -19.52 6.74
C ALA A 82 6.58 -20.31 5.83
N ASP A 83 7.87 -19.95 5.81
CA ASP A 83 8.83 -20.51 4.85
C ASP A 83 9.31 -21.93 5.26
N ASN A 84 8.71 -22.93 4.63
CA ASN A 84 9.32 -24.23 4.29
C ASN A 84 9.77 -25.17 5.43
N THR A 85 8.84 -25.67 6.24
CA THR A 85 8.87 -27.10 6.63
C THR A 85 7.45 -27.67 6.80
N ALA A 86 6.85 -28.11 5.70
CA ALA A 86 5.65 -28.93 5.70
C ALA A 86 5.83 -30.11 4.71
N PRO A 87 5.80 -31.38 5.15
CA PRO A 87 5.97 -32.50 4.24
C PRO A 87 4.74 -32.65 3.33
N LYS A 88 4.97 -32.93 2.04
CA LYS A 88 3.93 -33.30 1.08
C LYS A 88 3.34 -34.66 1.45
N ILE A 89 2.30 -34.67 2.29
CA ILE A 89 1.51 -35.87 2.60
C ILE A 89 0.46 -36.05 1.50
N GLU A 90 0.48 -37.22 0.87
CA GLU A 90 -0.55 -37.64 -0.08
C GLU A 90 -1.76 -38.20 0.67
N SER A 91 -2.97 -37.88 0.19
CA SER A 91 -4.23 -38.22 0.85
C SER A 91 -4.44 -39.74 0.92
N PRO A 92 -4.87 -40.26 2.08
CA PRO A 92 -6.23 -40.80 2.09
C PRO A 92 -7.07 -40.52 3.36
N SER A 93 -8.40 -40.55 3.16
CA SER A 93 -9.45 -40.84 4.16
C SER A 93 -9.50 -40.06 5.48
N SER A 94 -10.31 -39.00 5.46
CA SER A 94 -11.41 -38.78 6.43
C SER A 94 -11.14 -39.10 7.92
N VAL A 95 -10.26 -38.33 8.56
CA VAL A 95 -10.35 -38.04 10.00
C VAL A 95 -11.09 -36.71 10.15
N PRO A 96 -12.07 -36.57 11.07
CA PRO A 96 -12.68 -35.27 11.37
C PRO A 96 -11.67 -34.40 12.11
N LEU A 97 -10.86 -33.66 11.34
CA LEU A 97 -9.95 -32.65 11.86
C LEU A 97 -10.75 -31.62 12.68
N PRO A 98 -10.29 -31.18 13.87
CA PRO A 98 -10.96 -30.09 14.58
C PRO A 98 -11.03 -28.87 13.66
N SER A 99 -12.23 -28.30 13.53
CA SER A 99 -12.47 -27.17 12.63
C SER A 99 -11.59 -26.00 13.01
N ILE A 100 -10.54 -25.75 12.23
CA ILE A 100 -9.82 -24.48 12.27
C ILE A 100 -10.83 -23.45 11.79
N SER A 101 -11.35 -22.67 12.75
CA SER A 101 -12.32 -21.61 12.47
C SER A 101 -11.70 -20.67 11.45
N ASN A 102 -12.36 -20.53 10.30
CA ASN A 102 -12.02 -19.52 9.28
C ASN A 102 -12.49 -18.12 9.74
N GLU A 103 -12.28 -17.83 11.02
CA GLU A 103 -12.54 -16.53 11.62
C GLU A 103 -11.46 -15.56 11.11
N SER A 104 -11.90 -14.52 10.42
CA SER A 104 -10.99 -13.66 9.67
C SER A 104 -10.04 -12.88 10.60
N PRO A 105 -8.84 -12.49 10.12
CA PRO A 105 -7.81 -11.89 10.97
C PRO A 105 -8.32 -10.71 11.84
N LYS A 106 -8.00 -10.81 13.14
CA LYS A 106 -8.30 -9.85 14.18
C LYS A 106 -7.02 -9.39 14.87
N ASN A 107 -7.03 -8.17 15.41
CA ASN A 107 -5.96 -7.73 16.31
C ASN A 107 -6.10 -8.40 17.70
N ALA A 108 -5.13 -8.17 18.59
CA ALA A 108 -5.12 -8.75 19.95
C ALA A 108 -6.32 -8.32 20.83
N LYS A 109 -7.12 -7.34 20.41
CA LYS A 109 -8.35 -6.88 21.08
C LYS A 109 -9.62 -7.50 20.47
N GLY A 110 -9.48 -8.43 19.52
CA GLY A 110 -10.58 -9.10 18.83
C GLY A 110 -11.24 -8.29 17.71
N ILE A 111 -10.63 -7.16 17.31
CA ILE A 111 -11.18 -6.22 16.32
C ILE A 111 -10.75 -6.65 14.91
N PHE A 112 -11.68 -6.67 13.94
CA PHE A 112 -11.38 -6.90 12.51
C PHE A 112 -10.82 -5.65 11.82
N HIS A 113 -9.94 -5.84 10.83
CA HIS A 113 -9.36 -4.75 10.02
C HIS A 113 -10.38 -4.13 9.06
N TYR A 114 -11.31 -4.95 8.56
CA TYR A 114 -12.44 -4.54 7.73
C TYR A 114 -13.74 -5.02 8.37
N THR A 115 -14.73 -4.14 8.50
CA THR A 115 -16.00 -4.41 9.18
C THR A 115 -17.18 -4.21 8.23
N CYS A 116 -18.31 -4.86 8.52
CA CYS A 116 -19.53 -4.66 7.75
C CYS A 116 -20.23 -3.37 8.23
N PRO A 117 -20.57 -2.41 7.35
CA PRO A 117 -21.27 -1.19 7.73
C PRO A 117 -22.66 -1.44 8.34
N ASN A 118 -23.24 -2.62 8.10
CA ASN A 118 -24.52 -3.06 8.67
C ASN A 118 -24.38 -3.72 10.06
N GLY A 119 -23.19 -3.70 10.68
CA GLY A 119 -23.00 -4.18 12.07
C GLY A 119 -22.87 -5.69 12.26
N HIS A 120 -22.50 -6.45 11.24
CA HIS A 120 -22.36 -7.92 11.36
C HIS A 120 -21.05 -8.35 12.05
N ASP A 121 -21.12 -8.73 13.33
CA ASP A 121 -19.99 -9.24 14.16
C ASP A 121 -19.31 -10.52 13.65
N LYS A 122 -19.90 -11.19 12.66
CA LYS A 122 -19.37 -12.39 11.98
C LYS A 122 -19.00 -12.12 10.52
N GLY A 123 -19.22 -10.89 10.05
CA GLY A 123 -19.06 -10.47 8.65
C GLY A 123 -17.77 -9.69 8.36
N GLY A 124 -16.93 -9.43 9.36
CA GLY A 124 -15.67 -8.71 9.18
C GLY A 124 -14.56 -9.57 8.56
N ALA A 125 -13.51 -8.90 8.07
CA ALA A 125 -12.39 -9.51 7.36
C ALA A 125 -11.04 -8.91 7.77
N GLY A 126 -9.94 -9.61 7.44
CA GLY A 126 -8.57 -9.10 7.53
C GLY A 126 -8.14 -8.21 6.36
N ALA A 127 -8.91 -8.21 5.27
CA ALA A 127 -8.63 -7.49 4.02
C ALA A 127 -9.94 -6.94 3.41
N ALA A 128 -9.82 -6.05 2.42
CA ALA A 128 -10.96 -5.53 1.68
C ALA A 128 -11.72 -6.64 0.94
N GLY A 129 -13.05 -6.57 0.93
CA GLY A 129 -13.90 -7.60 0.32
C GLY A 129 -15.39 -7.36 0.60
N ALA A 130 -16.19 -8.41 0.40
CA ALA A 130 -17.63 -8.42 0.70
C ALA A 130 -17.91 -9.09 2.05
N CYS A 131 -18.95 -8.62 2.75
CA CYS A 131 -19.44 -9.23 3.98
C CYS A 131 -19.99 -10.64 3.72
N SER A 132 -19.48 -11.63 4.46
CA SER A 132 -19.93 -13.03 4.39
C SER A 132 -21.42 -13.23 4.74
N VAL A 133 -22.03 -12.28 5.46
CA VAL A 133 -23.43 -12.35 5.90
C VAL A 133 -24.40 -11.68 4.93
N CYS A 134 -24.00 -10.60 4.25
CA CYS A 134 -24.91 -9.77 3.45
C CYS A 134 -24.38 -9.27 2.09
N GLY A 135 -23.18 -9.68 1.67
CA GLY A 135 -22.58 -9.31 0.37
C GLY A 135 -22.13 -7.84 0.22
N VAL A 136 -22.53 -6.95 1.13
CA VAL A 136 -22.14 -5.52 1.13
C VAL A 136 -20.62 -5.39 1.32
N ALA A 137 -19.99 -4.47 0.59
CA ALA A 137 -18.57 -4.17 0.71
C ALA A 137 -18.18 -3.77 2.14
N LEU A 138 -17.02 -4.25 2.60
CA LEU A 138 -16.51 -3.99 3.95
C LEU A 138 -15.77 -2.67 4.03
N THR A 139 -16.01 -1.93 5.10
CA THR A 139 -15.35 -0.66 5.41
C THR A 139 -14.07 -0.88 6.21
N HIS A 140 -13.01 -0.12 5.91
CA HIS A 140 -11.78 -0.12 6.72
C HIS A 140 -12.08 0.37 8.15
N ASN A 141 -11.57 -0.36 9.14
CA ASN A 141 -11.77 -0.08 10.54
C ASN A 141 -10.50 0.49 11.18
N GLN A 142 -10.50 1.80 11.42
CA GLN A 142 -9.34 2.51 12.01
C GLN A 142 -8.99 1.98 13.41
N ALA A 143 -9.97 1.51 14.19
CA ALA A 143 -9.73 0.98 15.55
C ALA A 143 -8.94 -0.35 15.58
N PHE A 144 -8.65 -0.95 14.42
CA PHE A 144 -7.75 -2.10 14.32
C PHE A 144 -6.30 -1.75 14.68
N HIS A 145 -5.88 -0.49 14.44
CA HIS A 145 -4.49 -0.03 14.55
C HIS A 145 -4.17 0.67 15.88
N ASN A 146 -5.10 0.60 16.85
CA ASN A 146 -5.06 1.27 18.16
C ASN A 146 -4.99 0.26 19.32
#